data_AF-A0A0C9ZR00-F1
#
_entry.id   AF-A0A0C9ZR00-F1
#
_cell.length_a   1.000
_cell.length_b   1.000
_cell.length_c   1.000
_cell.angle_alpha   90.00
_cell.angle_beta   90.00
_cell.angle_gamma   90.00
#
_symmetry.space_group_name_H-M   'P 1'
#
loop_
_entity.id
_entity.type
_entity.pdbx_description
1 polymer ?
#
loop_
_entity_poly.entity_id
_entity_poly.type
_entity_poly.pdbx_seq_one_letter_code
_entity_poly.pdbx_strand_id
1 'polypeptide(L)'
;LPRVLINLANASLPDGDLFHCASQSADNLDESELPQWDNNPPYAMPPPSDTPAEVRFTENLVQVMHGRNSRLEKEQLQQRARKYNAGGPDLCTELKHAIGVLLGEWYILQDYISDARDCDRHIKMAQCLLQWRARRIYLYHTEVEKMLNGLDPY
;
A
#
# COMPACT_ATOMS: atom_id res chain seq x y z
N LEU A 1 16.74 4.78 -3.34
CA LEU A 1 15.90 3.61 -2.99
C LEU A 1 16.37 2.36 -3.74
N PRO A 2 16.18 1.12 -3.20
CA PRO A 2 16.53 -0.12 -3.89
C PRO A 2 15.80 -0.27 -5.24
N ARG A 3 16.45 -0.86 -6.25
CA ARG A 3 15.86 -1.00 -7.59
C ARG A 3 14.58 -1.85 -7.60
N VAL A 4 14.56 -2.93 -6.82
CA VAL A 4 13.38 -3.81 -6.69
C VAL A 4 12.18 -3.04 -6.14
N LEU A 5 12.40 -2.20 -5.12
CA LEU A 5 11.37 -1.33 -4.56
C LEU A 5 10.84 -0.34 -5.60
N ILE A 6 11.72 0.34 -6.34
CA ILE A 6 11.31 1.30 -7.39
C ILE A 6 10.50 0.59 -8.49
N ASN A 7 10.94 -0.58 -8.94
CA ASN A 7 10.21 -1.36 -9.94
C ASN A 7 8.81 -1.74 -9.43
N LEU A 8 8.72 -2.20 -8.19
CA LEU A 8 7.46 -2.60 -7.57
C LEU A 8 6.51 -1.40 -7.37
N ALA A 9 7.05 -0.24 -6.96
CA ALA A 9 6.29 1.00 -6.83
C ALA A 9 5.65 1.44 -8.16
N ASN A 10 6.35 1.24 -9.27
CA ASN A 10 5.90 1.61 -10.61
C ASN A 10 5.14 0.50 -11.34
N ALA A 11 5.09 -0.72 -10.81
CA ALA A 11 4.33 -1.82 -11.41
C ALA A 11 2.84 -1.47 -11.47
N SER A 12 2.17 -1.79 -12.58
CA SER A 12 0.75 -1.47 -12.78
C SER A 12 -0.14 -1.97 -11.64
N LEU A 13 -1.18 -1.19 -11.33
CA LEU A 13 -2.27 -1.64 -10.46
C LEU A 13 -3.29 -2.41 -11.30
N PRO A 14 -4.15 -3.24 -10.65
CA PRO A 14 -5.34 -3.78 -11.30
C PRO A 14 -6.23 -2.64 -11.83
N ASP A 15 -6.96 -2.92 -12.90
CA ASP A 15 -7.86 -2.00 -13.61
C ASP A 15 -9.29 -2.56 -13.75
N GLY A 16 -9.65 -3.53 -12.92
CA GLY A 16 -10.98 -4.16 -12.92
C GLY A 16 -12.05 -3.33 -12.19
N ASP A 17 -13.31 -3.73 -12.37
CA ASP A 17 -14.48 -3.03 -11.81
C ASP A 17 -14.40 -2.87 -10.29
N LEU A 18 -13.97 -3.92 -9.57
CA LEU A 18 -13.87 -3.88 -8.10
C LEU A 18 -12.79 -2.90 -7.62
N PHE A 19 -11.68 -2.80 -8.35
CA PHE A 19 -10.67 -1.78 -8.08
C PHE A 19 -11.27 -0.38 -8.23
N HIS A 20 -11.99 -0.15 -9.34
CA HIS A 20 -12.61 1.15 -9.58
C HIS A 20 -13.64 1.51 -8.51
N CYS A 21 -14.54 0.58 -8.15
CA CYS A 21 -15.51 0.76 -7.08
C CYS A 21 -14.84 1.16 -5.76
N ALA A 22 -13.86 0.38 -5.29
CA ALA A 22 -13.15 0.64 -4.03
C ALA A 22 -12.32 1.95 -4.06
N SER A 23 -11.80 2.32 -5.24
CA SER A 23 -10.99 3.54 -5.41
C SER A 23 -11.81 4.84 -5.36
N GLN A 24 -13.12 4.75 -5.54
CA GLN A 24 -14.03 5.90 -5.61
C GLN A 24 -14.63 6.24 -4.24
N SER A 25 -15.13 5.24 -3.50
CA SER A 25 -15.75 5.45 -2.18
C SER A 25 -15.67 4.18 -1.34
N ALA A 26 -15.55 4.36 -0.03
CA ALA A 26 -15.69 3.28 0.96
C ALA A 26 -17.13 2.74 1.01
N ASP A 27 -18.13 3.51 0.57
CA ASP A 27 -19.55 3.10 0.61
C ASP A 27 -19.93 2.16 -0.54
N ASN A 28 -19.06 1.98 -1.54
CA ASN A 28 -19.35 1.16 -2.71
C ASN A 28 -19.23 -0.35 -2.43
N LEU A 29 -18.46 -0.73 -1.41
CA LEU A 29 -18.17 -2.12 -1.04
C LEU A 29 -18.07 -2.22 0.48
N ASP A 30 -18.37 -3.39 1.03
CA ASP A 30 -18.10 -3.65 2.44
C ASP A 30 -16.59 -3.84 2.66
N GLU A 31 -15.95 -2.85 3.29
CA GLU A 31 -14.53 -2.85 3.62
C GLU A 31 -14.24 -3.22 5.09
N SER A 32 -15.26 -3.61 5.87
CA SER A 32 -15.16 -3.76 7.33
C SER A 32 -14.11 -4.78 7.78
N GLU A 33 -13.90 -5.85 7.01
CA GLU A 33 -12.92 -6.90 7.30
C GLU A 33 -11.55 -6.66 6.64
N LEU A 34 -11.38 -5.59 5.86
CA LEU A 34 -10.13 -5.32 5.17
C LEU A 34 -8.96 -4.88 6.07
N PRO A 35 -9.15 -4.17 7.20
CA PRO A 35 -8.04 -3.69 8.03
C PRO A 35 -7.08 -4.77 8.53
N GLN A 36 -7.52 -6.03 8.62
CA GLN A 36 -6.63 -7.14 9.00
C GLN A 36 -5.46 -7.33 8.04
N TRP A 37 -5.64 -6.96 6.76
CA TRP A 37 -4.64 -7.09 5.71
C TRP A 37 -3.65 -5.93 5.64
N ASP A 38 -3.90 -4.85 6.38
CA ASP A 38 -2.98 -3.70 6.45
C ASP A 38 -1.78 -4.00 7.36
N ASN A 39 -1.84 -5.07 8.14
CA ASN A 39 -0.79 -5.50 9.06
C ASN A 39 0.18 -6.48 8.41
N ASN A 40 1.38 -6.58 8.99
CA ASN A 40 2.34 -7.61 8.62
C ASN A 40 1.78 -9.01 8.91
N PRO A 41 2.06 -10.00 8.04
CA PRO A 41 1.82 -11.40 8.35
C PRO A 41 2.68 -11.85 9.55
N PRO A 42 2.34 -12.98 10.20
CA PRO A 42 1.32 -13.96 9.80
C PRO A 42 -0.11 -13.47 10.05
N TYR A 43 -1.02 -13.78 9.13
CA TYR A 43 -2.44 -13.47 9.29
C TYR A 43 -3.13 -14.53 10.14
N ALA A 44 -4.05 -14.10 11.01
CA ALA A 44 -4.73 -14.98 11.96
C ALA A 44 -5.83 -15.85 11.35
N MET A 45 -6.16 -15.65 10.06
CA MET A 45 -7.25 -16.37 9.41
C MET A 45 -6.84 -17.78 8.99
N PRO A 46 -7.78 -18.74 9.02
CA PRO A 46 -7.52 -20.07 8.51
C PRO A 46 -7.31 -20.04 6.99
N PRO A 47 -6.47 -20.94 6.44
CA PRO A 47 -6.36 -21.12 5.00
C PRO A 47 -7.74 -21.42 4.39
N PRO A 48 -8.12 -20.76 3.28
CA PRO A 48 -9.34 -21.09 2.57
C PRO A 48 -9.26 -22.48 1.94
N SER A 49 -10.43 -23.07 1.67
CA SER A 49 -10.54 -24.29 0.88
C SER A 49 -10.00 -24.06 -0.55
N ASP A 50 -9.30 -25.04 -1.11
CA ASP A 50 -8.81 -24.99 -2.48
C ASP A 50 -9.96 -25.22 -3.48
N THR A 51 -10.74 -24.16 -3.72
CA THR A 51 -11.87 -24.18 -4.64
C THR A 51 -11.79 -23.02 -5.64
N PRO A 52 -12.33 -23.17 -6.86
CA PRO A 52 -12.36 -22.08 -7.83
C PRO A 52 -13.06 -20.80 -7.33
N ALA A 53 -14.02 -20.94 -6.42
CA ALA A 53 -14.72 -19.82 -5.80
C ALA A 53 -13.80 -19.01 -4.87
N GLU A 54 -13.02 -19.70 -4.02
CA GLU A 54 -12.08 -19.07 -3.09
C GLU A 54 -10.89 -18.42 -3.82
N VAL A 55 -10.45 -19.00 -4.95
CA VAL A 55 -9.44 -18.40 -5.82
C VAL A 55 -9.96 -17.08 -6.39
N ARG A 56 -11.17 -17.08 -6.97
CA ARG A 56 -11.79 -15.87 -7.51
C ARG A 56 -12.06 -14.82 -6.44
N PHE A 57 -12.49 -15.24 -5.25
CA PHE A 57 -12.67 -14.35 -4.11
C PHE A 57 -11.34 -13.67 -3.74
N THR A 58 -10.23 -14.40 -3.76
CA THR A 58 -8.90 -13.85 -3.48
C THR A 58 -8.47 -12.85 -4.55
N GLU A 59 -8.73 -13.11 -5.83
CA GLU A 59 -8.46 -12.15 -6.91
C GLU A 59 -9.29 -10.87 -6.76
N ASN A 60 -10.57 -11.01 -6.43
CA ASN A 60 -11.45 -9.89 -6.14
C ASN A 60 -10.94 -9.08 -4.95
N LEU A 61 -10.52 -9.75 -3.87
CA LEU A 61 -9.97 -9.12 -2.68
C LEU A 61 -8.72 -8.28 -3.00
N VAL A 62 -7.81 -8.79 -3.86
CA VAL A 62 -6.65 -8.03 -4.33
C VAL A 62 -7.08 -6.75 -5.06
N GLN A 63 -8.07 -6.82 -5.96
CA GLN A 63 -8.59 -5.64 -6.64
C GLN A 63 -9.14 -4.60 -5.66
N VAL A 64 -9.98 -5.03 -4.72
CA VAL A 64 -10.58 -4.15 -3.70
C VAL A 64 -9.48 -3.50 -2.84
N MET A 65 -8.48 -4.27 -2.42
CA MET A 65 -7.38 -3.76 -1.60
C MET A 65 -6.51 -2.74 -2.33
N HIS A 66 -6.26 -2.94 -3.63
CA HIS A 66 -5.60 -1.92 -4.43
C HIS A 66 -6.47 -0.66 -4.60
N GLY A 67 -7.77 -0.82 -4.83
CA GLY A 67 -8.67 0.33 -4.97
C GLY A 67 -8.75 1.15 -3.68
N ARG A 68 -9.02 0.49 -2.54
CA ARG A 68 -9.06 1.09 -1.20
C ARG A 68 -7.76 1.84 -0.89
N ASN A 69 -6.61 1.19 -1.07
CA ASN A 69 -5.32 1.84 -0.80
C ASN A 69 -5.05 3.02 -1.74
N SER A 70 -5.49 2.95 -3.00
CA SER A 70 -5.40 4.09 -3.91
C SER A 70 -6.25 5.27 -3.44
N ARG A 71 -7.43 5.01 -2.87
CA ARG A 71 -8.29 6.05 -2.30
C ARG A 71 -7.64 6.67 -1.06
N LEU A 72 -7.20 5.84 -0.12
CA LEU A 72 -6.51 6.29 1.10
C LEU A 72 -5.25 7.11 0.78
N GLU A 73 -4.46 6.72 -0.22
CA GLU A 73 -3.28 7.51 -0.59
C GLU A 73 -3.64 8.88 -1.17
N LYS A 74 -4.73 9.00 -1.95
CA LYS A 74 -5.22 10.31 -2.42
C LYS A 74 -5.64 11.19 -1.26
N GLU A 75 -6.33 10.63 -0.27
CA GLU A 75 -6.73 11.36 0.94
C GLU A 75 -5.51 11.84 1.73
N GLN A 76 -4.52 10.96 1.93
CA GLN A 76 -3.27 11.31 2.61
C GLN A 76 -2.47 12.36 1.84
N LEU A 77 -2.38 12.27 0.51
CA LEU A 77 -1.74 13.27 -0.33
C LEU A 77 -2.36 14.66 -0.13
N GLN A 78 -3.70 14.74 -0.14
CA GLN A 78 -4.41 16.01 0.09
C GLN A 78 -4.14 16.57 1.50
N GLN A 79 -4.08 15.71 2.52
CA GLN A 79 -3.74 16.13 3.89
C GLN A 79 -2.30 16.67 3.97
N ARG A 80 -1.33 15.98 3.35
CA ARG A 80 0.06 16.42 3.33
C ARG A 80 0.22 17.74 2.57
N ALA A 81 -0.46 17.92 1.44
CA ALA A 81 -0.47 19.17 0.68
C ALA A 81 -1.03 20.33 1.51
N ARG A 82 -2.13 20.12 2.24
CA ARG A 82 -2.68 21.14 3.17
C ARG A 82 -1.68 21.49 4.27
N LYS A 83 -1.03 20.50 4.86
CA LYS A 83 -0.03 20.70 5.92
C LYS A 83 1.18 21.48 5.43
N TYR A 84 1.67 21.18 4.23
CA TYR A 84 2.75 21.90 3.57
C TYR A 84 2.39 23.38 3.36
N ASN A 85 1.22 23.64 2.77
CA ASN A 85 0.75 25.00 2.50
C ASN A 85 0.48 25.83 3.76
N ALA A 86 0.12 25.17 4.87
CA ALA A 86 -0.08 25.84 6.15
C ALA A 86 1.23 26.29 6.83
N GLY A 87 2.40 25.91 6.28
CA GLY A 87 3.70 26.16 6.93
C GLY A 87 3.82 25.48 8.29
N GLY A 88 3.13 24.34 8.47
CA GLY A 88 3.08 23.57 9.71
C GLY A 88 4.43 22.96 10.11
N PRO A 89 4.47 22.11 11.16
CA PRO A 89 5.71 21.43 11.58
C PRO A 89 6.38 20.72 10.41
N ASP A 90 7.71 20.57 10.49
CA ASP A 90 8.58 20.14 9.40
C ASP A 90 8.16 18.79 8.78
N LEU A 91 7.28 18.88 7.77
CA LEU A 91 6.76 17.77 7.01
C LEU A 91 7.89 16.95 6.36
N CYS A 92 9.01 17.59 6.01
CA CYS A 92 10.16 16.89 5.44
C CYS A 92 10.77 15.91 6.46
N THR A 93 10.91 16.34 7.72
CA THR A 93 11.39 15.45 8.80
C THR A 93 10.40 14.33 9.09
N GLU A 94 9.10 14.61 9.11
CA GLU A 94 8.08 13.57 9.29
C GLU A 94 8.09 12.52 8.18
N LEU A 95 8.18 12.95 6.92
CA LEU A 95 8.25 12.05 5.78
C LEU A 95 9.54 11.21 5.80
N LYS A 96 10.69 11.81 6.14
CA LYS A 96 11.95 11.06 6.31
C LYS A 96 11.82 9.98 7.39
N HIS A 97 11.20 10.31 8.53
CA HIS A 97 10.94 9.33 9.57
C HIS A 97 10.03 8.20 9.09
N ALA A 98 8.92 8.56 8.43
CA ALA A 98 7.98 7.59 7.88
C ALA A 98 8.62 6.67 6.82
N ILE A 99 9.49 7.20 5.96
CA ILE A 99 10.28 6.41 5.00
C ILE A 99 11.14 5.37 5.73
N GLY A 100 11.81 5.76 6.81
CA GLY A 100 12.65 4.86 7.61
C GLY A 100 11.85 3.69 8.20
N VAL A 101 10.69 3.98 8.80
CA VAL A 101 9.79 2.96 9.34
C VAL A 101 9.29 2.04 8.23
N LEU A 102 8.75 2.60 7.13
CA LEU A 102 8.20 1.83 6.02
C LEU A 102 9.26 0.96 5.33
N LEU A 103 10.50 1.43 5.19
CA LEU A 103 11.59 0.64 4.63
C LEU A 103 11.90 -0.58 5.50
N GLY A 104 11.96 -0.43 6.83
CA GLY A 104 12.15 -1.54 7.74
C GLY A 104 11.04 -2.59 7.61
N GLU A 105 9.78 -2.15 7.61
CA GLU A 105 8.64 -3.03 7.42
C GLU A 105 8.59 -3.67 6.02
N TRP A 106 9.05 -2.96 5.00
CA TRP A 106 9.11 -3.46 3.61
C TRP A 106 10.12 -4.61 3.48
N TYR A 107 11.31 -4.50 4.09
CA TYR A 107 12.28 -5.60 4.09
C TYR A 107 11.76 -6.83 4.84
N ILE A 108 11.16 -6.65 6.02
CA ILE A 108 10.56 -7.75 6.78
C ILE A 108 9.50 -8.48 5.93
N LEU A 109 8.66 -7.74 5.23
CA LEU A 109 7.62 -8.30 4.38
C LEU A 109 8.19 -8.98 3.13
N GLN A 110 9.27 -8.44 2.56
CA GLN A 110 9.97 -9.06 1.42
C GLN A 110 10.59 -10.41 1.81
N ASP A 111 11.24 -10.47 2.97
CA ASP A 111 11.82 -11.71 3.49
C ASP A 111 10.73 -12.75 3.75
N TYR A 112 9.63 -12.33 4.40
CA TYR A 112 8.46 -13.18 4.62
C TYR A 112 7.96 -13.81 3.31
N ILE A 113 7.73 -13.01 2.27
CA ILE A 113 7.20 -13.50 0.98
C ILE A 113 8.19 -14.44 0.29
N SER A 114 9.50 -14.20 0.43
CA SER A 114 10.53 -15.03 -0.19
C SER A 114 10.62 -16.42 0.44
N ASP A 115 10.36 -16.51 1.74
CA ASP A 115 10.41 -17.76 2.51
C ASP A 115 9.03 -18.39 2.78
N ALA A 116 7.95 -17.74 2.32
CA ALA A 116 6.58 -18.09 2.69
C ALA A 116 6.20 -19.52 2.27
N ARG A 117 5.68 -20.28 3.24
CA ARG A 117 4.95 -21.55 3.04
C ARG A 117 3.49 -21.42 3.46
N ASP A 118 2.94 -20.21 3.33
CA ASP A 118 1.56 -19.89 3.70
C ASP A 118 0.60 -20.17 2.54
N CYS A 119 -0.70 -20.04 2.76
CA CYS A 119 -1.71 -20.21 1.72
C CYS A 119 -1.65 -19.08 0.67
N ASP A 120 -2.13 -19.37 -0.55
CA ASP A 120 -2.10 -18.45 -1.70
C ASP A 120 -2.71 -17.08 -1.36
N ARG A 121 -3.83 -17.07 -0.62
CA ARG A 121 -4.47 -15.83 -0.18
C ARG A 121 -3.54 -14.96 0.64
N HIS A 122 -2.92 -15.53 1.67
CA HIS A 122 -2.01 -14.77 2.53
C HIS A 122 -0.81 -14.23 1.76
N ILE A 123 -0.25 -15.02 0.85
CA ILE A 123 0.87 -14.59 0.00
C ILE A 123 0.44 -13.41 -0.89
N LYS A 124 -0.73 -13.51 -1.55
CA LYS A 124 -1.26 -12.42 -2.40
C LYS A 124 -1.55 -11.14 -1.62
N MET A 125 -2.09 -11.28 -0.41
CA MET A 125 -2.35 -10.13 0.48
C MET A 125 -1.06 -9.47 0.96
N ALA A 126 -0.06 -10.27 1.34
CA ALA A 126 1.27 -9.79 1.68
C ALA A 126 1.93 -9.08 0.48
N GLN A 127 1.82 -9.62 -0.73
CA GLN A 127 2.32 -8.99 -1.96
C GLN A 127 1.64 -7.65 -2.25
N CYS A 128 0.31 -7.59 -2.08
CA CYS A 128 -0.44 -6.34 -2.21
C CYS A 128 0.08 -5.27 -1.24
N LEU A 129 0.26 -5.62 0.04
CA LEU A 129 0.81 -4.74 1.06
C LEU A 129 2.26 -4.31 0.73
N LEU A 130 3.09 -5.24 0.26
CA LEU A 130 4.47 -4.98 -0.15
C LEU A 130 4.53 -3.94 -1.27
N GLN A 131 3.66 -4.07 -2.28
CA GLN A 131 3.59 -3.12 -3.38
C GLN A 131 3.14 -1.73 -2.90
N TRP A 132 2.15 -1.66 -2.01
CA TRP A 132 1.69 -0.37 -1.48
C TRP A 132 2.71 0.32 -0.57
N ARG A 133 3.46 -0.44 0.23
CA ARG A 133 4.61 0.13 0.96
C ARG A 133 5.66 0.67 0.01
N ALA A 134 6.01 -0.08 -1.05
CA ALA A 134 6.95 0.41 -2.05
C ALA A 134 6.48 1.72 -2.70
N ARG A 135 5.19 1.79 -3.07
CA ARG A 135 4.56 3.00 -3.61
C ARG A 135 4.66 4.19 -2.65
N ARG A 136 4.29 4.01 -1.38
CA ARG A 136 4.36 5.06 -0.35
C ARG A 136 5.80 5.54 -0.13
N ILE A 137 6.75 4.62 0.01
CA ILE A 137 8.17 4.95 0.17
C ILE A 137 8.66 5.78 -1.02
N TYR A 138 8.31 5.37 -2.24
CA TYR A 138 8.70 6.08 -3.46
C TYR A 138 8.09 7.49 -3.54
N LEU A 139 6.80 7.63 -3.23
CA LEU A 139 6.11 8.91 -3.20
C LEU A 139 6.74 9.85 -2.16
N TYR A 140 6.92 9.39 -0.93
CA TYR A 140 7.49 10.20 0.15
C TYR A 140 8.93 10.61 -0.15
N HIS A 141 9.72 9.69 -0.72
CA HIS A 141 11.07 10.01 -1.15
C HIS A 141 11.08 11.12 -2.21
N THR A 142 10.17 11.06 -3.18
CA THR A 142 10.03 12.08 -4.22
C THR A 142 9.60 13.43 -3.63
N GLU A 143 8.63 13.43 -2.72
CA GLU A 143 8.17 14.64 -2.01
C GLU A 143 9.33 15.28 -1.20
N VAL A 144 10.08 14.47 -0.44
CA VAL A 144 11.25 14.92 0.33
C VAL A 144 12.33 15.48 -0.58
N GLU A 145 12.66 14.81 -1.68
CA GLU A 145 13.66 15.31 -2.63
C GLU A 145 13.26 16.65 -3.21
N LYS A 146 11.99 16.84 -3.60
CA LYS A 146 11.50 18.14 -4.07
C LYS A 146 11.66 19.22 -3.01
N MET A 147 11.23 18.96 -1.77
CA MET A 147 11.36 19.92 -0.66
C MET A 147 12.81 20.32 -0.39
N LEU A 148 13.75 19.36 -0.39
CA LEU A 148 15.17 19.62 -0.15
C LEU A 148 15.82 20.45 -1.26
N ASN A 149 15.28 20.38 -2.48
CA ASN A 149 15.74 21.18 -3.61
C ASN A 149 14.98 22.51 -3.74
N GLY A 150 14.12 22.86 -2.77
CA GLY A 150 13.30 24.08 -2.81
C GLY A 150 12.22 24.08 -3.89
N LEU A 151 11.82 22.90 -4.37
CA LEU A 151 10.74 22.70 -5.34
C LEU A 151 9.42 22.41 -4.62
N ASP A 152 8.30 22.69 -5.29
CA ASP A 152 6.98 22.33 -4.77
C ASP A 152 6.75 20.80 -4.84
N PRO A 153 6.56 20.12 -3.69
CA PRO A 153 6.25 18.71 -3.65
C PRO A 153 4.88 18.33 -4.24
N TYR A 154 3.89 19.24 -4.26
CA TYR A 154 2.49 18.96 -4.59
C TYR A 154 1.96 19.63 -5.86
#